data_AF-A0A661CFX3-F1
#
_entry.id   AF-A0A661CFX3-F1
#
_cell.length_a   1.000
_cell.length_b   1.000
_cell.length_c   1.000
_cell.angle_alpha   90.00
_cell.angle_beta   90.00
_cell.angle_gamma   90.00
#
_symmetry.space_group_name_H-M   'P 1'
#
loop_
_entity.id
_entity.type
_entity.pdbx_description
1 polymer ?
#
loop_
_entity_poly.entity_id
_entity_poly.type
_entity_poly.pdbx_seq_one_letter_code
_entity_poly.pdbx_strand_id
1 'polypeptide(L)'
;MEWHIITGSKGGVGKTLVTLLLLAYHLEEKTNEGILVLDLNTMNTDTAAMLLYGNTFFKSTMIQLKQTQRKITFQKAFSQNNEFAVGWTDNPFLVYEHNNFVDLLVGIKQNAKTIVEGLEIKPLQHVIIDTNSHLCNLFPSQDEYYDEYKRSCADDHFNIWFLWVYRQLKTLLEKDNQEKTVINQTFGAIERIFEQKIGPIIHTYTPVGLLPNDSEKGNFLSTWFSQKKFA
;
A
#
# COMPACT_ATOMS: atom_id res chain seq x y z
N MET A 1 -4.77 -11.95 5.86
CA MET A 1 -4.42 -11.34 4.56
C MET A 1 -3.28 -10.37 4.78
N GLU A 2 -2.34 -10.29 3.84
CA GLU A 2 -1.24 -9.33 3.85
C GLU A 2 -1.58 -8.17 2.92
N TRP A 3 -1.59 -6.96 3.47
CA TRP A 3 -1.93 -5.73 2.77
C TRP A 3 -0.67 -4.91 2.55
N HIS A 4 -0.40 -4.50 1.31
CA HIS A 4 0.60 -3.51 0.97
C HIS A 4 -0.10 -2.25 0.50
N ILE A 5 -0.02 -1.17 1.27
CA ILE A 5 -0.69 0.10 0.95
C ILE A 5 0.39 1.09 0.53
N ILE A 6 0.43 1.42 -0.76
CA ILE A 6 1.42 2.31 -1.36
C ILE A 6 0.79 3.70 -1.56
N THR A 7 1.29 4.66 -0.78
CA THR A 7 0.89 6.06 -0.82
C THR A 7 2.14 6.96 -0.87
N GLY A 8 1.95 8.27 -1.05
CA GLY A 8 3.07 9.19 -1.08
C GLY A 8 2.67 10.65 -0.93
N SER A 9 3.68 11.48 -0.70
CA SER A 9 3.55 12.94 -0.51
C SER A 9 3.10 13.70 -1.76
N LYS A 10 3.26 13.13 -2.95
CA LYS A 10 2.78 13.69 -4.23
C LYS A 10 2.76 12.64 -5.36
N GLY A 11 2.30 13.06 -6.55
CA GLY A 11 2.44 12.30 -7.80
C GLY A 11 3.91 12.19 -8.28
N GLY A 12 4.22 11.11 -9.01
CA GLY A 12 5.54 10.92 -9.62
C GLY A 12 6.67 10.51 -8.66
N VAL A 13 6.35 10.04 -7.44
CA VAL A 13 7.35 9.59 -6.45
C VAL A 13 7.76 8.12 -6.60
N GLY A 14 7.23 7.40 -7.60
CA GLY A 14 7.57 5.99 -7.85
C GLY A 14 6.63 4.96 -7.22
N LYS A 15 5.43 5.34 -6.77
CA LYS A 15 4.44 4.41 -6.18
C LYS A 15 4.15 3.20 -7.08
N THR A 16 3.82 3.44 -8.33
CA THR A 16 3.55 2.40 -9.33
C THR A 16 4.75 1.47 -9.54
N LEU A 17 5.99 1.98 -9.51
CA LEU A 17 7.17 1.14 -9.60
C LEU A 17 7.27 0.19 -8.38
N VAL A 18 7.04 0.68 -7.16
CA VAL A 18 7.00 -0.16 -5.96
C VAL A 18 5.90 -1.21 -6.06
N THR A 19 4.71 -0.83 -6.53
CA THR A 19 3.59 -1.76 -6.78
C THR A 19 4.00 -2.89 -7.72
N LEU A 20 4.66 -2.59 -8.84
CA LEU A 20 5.12 -3.58 -9.81
C LEU A 20 6.23 -4.49 -9.26
N LEU A 21 7.16 -3.93 -8.49
CA LEU A 21 8.24 -4.71 -7.86
C LEU A 21 7.69 -5.67 -6.80
N LEU A 22 6.73 -5.22 -5.98
CA LEU A 22 6.05 -6.07 -5.00
C LEU A 22 5.24 -7.18 -5.68
N LEU A 23 4.53 -6.85 -6.76
CA LEU A 23 3.83 -7.85 -7.55
C LEU A 23 4.80 -8.90 -8.10
N ALA A 24 5.91 -8.47 -8.72
CA ALA A 24 6.90 -9.37 -9.27
C ALA A 24 7.49 -10.30 -8.20
N TYR A 25 7.89 -9.75 -7.05
CA TYR A 25 8.39 -10.52 -5.91
C TYR A 25 7.38 -11.58 -5.44
N HIS A 26 6.10 -11.20 -5.25
CA HIS A 26 5.09 -12.14 -4.77
C HIS A 26 4.73 -13.20 -5.83
N LEU A 27 4.73 -12.87 -7.12
CA LEU A 27 4.53 -13.85 -8.18
C LEU A 27 5.66 -14.89 -8.25
N GLU A 28 6.88 -14.50 -7.90
CA GLU A 28 8.05 -15.39 -7.86
C GLU A 28 8.06 -16.26 -6.60
N GLU A 29 7.85 -15.65 -5.42
CA GLU A 29 8.02 -16.32 -4.12
C GLU A 29 6.75 -16.99 -3.59
N LYS A 30 5.56 -16.52 -3.98
CA LYS A 30 4.26 -16.93 -3.40
C LYS A 30 3.39 -17.66 -4.41
N THR A 31 3.98 -18.65 -5.07
CA THR A 31 3.35 -19.38 -6.19
C THR A 31 2.04 -20.10 -5.85
N ASN A 32 1.70 -20.34 -4.58
CA ASN A 32 0.43 -20.98 -4.18
C ASN A 32 -0.62 -20.00 -3.63
N GLU A 33 -0.34 -18.70 -3.69
CA GLU A 33 -1.15 -17.66 -3.05
C GLU A 33 -1.72 -16.72 -4.11
N GLY A 34 -2.97 -16.28 -3.92
CA GLY A 34 -3.61 -15.31 -4.79
C GLY A 34 -3.17 -13.89 -4.45
N ILE A 35 -2.86 -13.11 -5.48
CA ILE A 35 -2.44 -11.71 -5.37
C ILE A 35 -3.48 -10.83 -6.05
N LEU A 36 -3.89 -9.76 -5.38
CA LEU A 36 -4.72 -8.69 -5.93
C LEU A 36 -3.91 -7.40 -5.96
N VAL A 37 -3.84 -6.76 -7.11
CA VAL A 37 -3.37 -5.38 -7.26
C VAL A 37 -4.58 -4.47 -7.45
N LEU A 38 -4.77 -3.52 -6.55
CA LEU A 38 -5.85 -2.54 -6.61
C LEU A 38 -5.28 -1.19 -7.01
N ASP A 39 -5.69 -0.70 -8.17
CA ASP A 39 -5.35 0.64 -8.65
C ASP A 39 -6.42 1.63 -8.17
N LEU A 40 -6.06 2.40 -7.14
CA LEU A 40 -6.77 3.58 -6.67
C LEU A 40 -6.02 4.87 -7.07
N ASN A 41 -4.98 4.77 -7.93
CA ASN A 41 -4.27 5.91 -8.50
C ASN A 41 -4.91 6.30 -9.84
N THR A 42 -6.20 6.56 -9.76
CA THR A 42 -7.13 6.56 -10.88
C THR A 42 -7.06 7.79 -11.79
N MET A 43 -6.38 8.86 -11.37
CA MET A 43 -6.10 10.01 -12.26
C MET A 43 -5.17 9.63 -13.41
N ASN A 44 -4.27 8.67 -13.19
CA ASN A 44 -3.40 8.16 -14.24
C ASN A 44 -3.78 6.72 -14.63
N THR A 45 -4.32 5.94 -13.69
CA THR A 45 -4.65 4.51 -13.85
C THR A 45 -3.46 3.71 -14.42
N ASP A 46 -2.24 4.17 -14.10
CA ASP A 46 -0.99 3.66 -14.69
C ASP A 46 -0.82 2.16 -14.37
N THR A 47 -1.17 1.75 -13.15
CA THR A 47 -0.98 0.38 -12.69
C THR A 47 -1.91 -0.58 -13.42
N ALA A 48 -3.21 -0.32 -13.44
CA ALA A 48 -4.15 -1.19 -14.13
C ALA A 48 -3.93 -1.16 -15.65
N ALA A 49 -3.63 0.01 -16.23
CA ALA A 49 -3.32 0.12 -17.65
C ALA A 49 -2.08 -0.70 -18.02
N MET A 50 -1.01 -0.64 -17.23
CA MET A 50 0.22 -1.42 -17.47
C MET A 50 0.00 -2.92 -17.31
N LEU A 51 -0.70 -3.34 -16.24
CA LEU A 51 -0.90 -4.77 -15.92
C LEU A 51 -1.93 -5.45 -16.84
N LEU A 52 -2.85 -4.68 -17.41
CA LEU A 52 -3.88 -5.18 -18.33
C LEU A 52 -3.54 -4.90 -19.80
N TYR A 53 -2.40 -4.24 -20.08
CA TYR A 53 -1.99 -3.96 -21.45
C TYR A 53 -1.78 -5.26 -22.23
N GLY A 54 -2.45 -5.38 -23.38
CA GLY A 54 -2.40 -6.59 -24.21
C GLY A 54 -3.19 -7.78 -23.65
N ASN A 55 -3.79 -7.67 -22.46
CA ASN A 55 -4.64 -8.69 -21.85
C ASN A 55 -6.08 -8.57 -22.36
N THR A 56 -6.33 -8.96 -23.61
CA THR A 56 -7.68 -8.95 -24.19
C THR A 56 -8.46 -10.21 -23.78
N PHE A 57 -9.60 -10.04 -23.10
CA PHE A 57 -10.61 -11.06 -22.78
C PHE A 57 -10.28 -12.04 -21.63
N PHE A 58 -10.09 -11.50 -20.42
CA PHE A 58 -10.03 -12.33 -19.21
C PHE A 58 -11.30 -12.21 -18.37
N LYS A 59 -11.54 -13.25 -17.54
CA LYS A 59 -12.64 -13.26 -16.58
C LYS A 59 -12.58 -12.00 -15.72
N SER A 60 -13.73 -11.37 -15.59
CA SER A 60 -13.93 -10.21 -14.73
C SER A 60 -15.07 -10.49 -13.76
N THR A 61 -14.93 -9.98 -12.55
CA THR A 61 -15.98 -9.99 -11.54
C THR A 61 -16.11 -8.61 -10.93
N MET A 62 -17.27 -8.31 -10.36
CA MET A 62 -17.54 -7.03 -9.73
C MET A 62 -18.13 -7.28 -8.35
N ILE A 63 -17.69 -6.51 -7.37
CA ILE A 63 -18.32 -6.47 -6.04
C ILE A 63 -18.90 -5.07 -5.80
N GLN A 64 -19.88 -5.01 -4.92
CA GLN A 64 -20.43 -3.76 -4.41
C GLN A 64 -20.11 -3.64 -2.92
N LEU A 65 -19.48 -2.54 -2.51
CA LEU A 65 -19.18 -2.24 -1.12
C LEU A 65 -20.48 -1.94 -0.35
N LYS A 66 -20.63 -2.47 0.86
CA LYS A 66 -21.90 -2.41 1.60
C LYS A 66 -22.23 -1.00 2.08
N GLN A 67 -21.27 -0.26 2.64
CA GLN A 67 -21.57 1.05 3.21
C GLN A 67 -21.60 2.13 2.15
N THR A 68 -20.59 2.17 1.29
CA THR A 68 -20.48 3.21 0.27
C THR A 68 -21.27 2.93 -1.01
N GLN A 69 -21.80 1.70 -1.17
CA GLN A 69 -22.50 1.22 -2.38
C GLN A 69 -21.66 1.29 -3.67
N ARG A 70 -20.34 1.51 -3.53
CA ARG A 70 -19.39 1.66 -4.64
C ARG A 70 -19.10 0.33 -5.29
N LYS A 71 -18.83 0.35 -6.58
CA LYS A 71 -18.48 -0.86 -7.34
C LYS A 71 -16.99 -0.92 -7.59
N ILE A 72 -16.45 -2.11 -7.42
CA ILE A 72 -15.06 -2.41 -7.74
C ILE A 72 -15.08 -3.53 -8.76
N THR A 73 -14.44 -3.28 -9.89
CA THR A 73 -14.25 -4.27 -10.94
C THR A 73 -12.92 -4.92 -10.74
N PHE A 74 -12.88 -6.24 -10.89
CA PHE A 74 -11.65 -7.03 -10.88
C PHE A 74 -11.55 -7.82 -12.17
N GLN A 75 -10.34 -7.92 -12.70
CA GLN A 75 -10.03 -8.69 -13.88
C GLN A 75 -8.81 -9.57 -13.61
N LYS A 76 -8.88 -10.82 -14.08
CA LYS A 76 -7.74 -11.74 -14.05
C LYS A 76 -6.66 -11.26 -15.04
N ALA A 77 -5.41 -11.32 -14.62
CA ALA A 77 -4.24 -11.01 -15.42
C ALA A 77 -3.17 -12.09 -15.22
N PHE A 78 -2.16 -12.09 -16.09
CA PHE A 78 -1.08 -13.08 -16.07
C PHE A 78 0.29 -12.45 -16.30
N SER A 79 1.31 -13.03 -15.67
CA SER A 79 2.71 -12.81 -15.98
C SER A 79 3.43 -14.15 -15.94
N GLN A 80 4.01 -14.58 -17.07
CA GLN A 80 4.78 -15.83 -17.18
C GLN A 80 4.07 -17.06 -16.56
N ASN A 81 2.76 -17.23 -16.85
CA ASN A 81 1.86 -18.26 -16.31
C ASN A 81 1.42 -18.10 -14.85
N ASN A 82 1.92 -17.11 -14.12
CA ASN A 82 1.37 -16.77 -12.81
C ASN A 82 0.18 -15.84 -12.97
N GLU A 83 -0.93 -16.22 -12.34
CA GLU A 83 -2.18 -15.48 -12.35
C GLU A 83 -2.28 -14.52 -11.16
N PHE A 84 -2.90 -13.37 -11.39
CA PHE A 84 -3.22 -12.40 -10.35
C PHE A 84 -4.49 -11.64 -10.73
N ALA A 85 -5.07 -10.91 -9.79
CA ALA A 85 -6.18 -10.01 -10.02
C ALA A 85 -5.70 -8.56 -10.11
N VAL A 86 -6.31 -7.79 -11.01
CA VAL A 86 -6.19 -6.34 -11.06
C VAL A 86 -7.57 -5.75 -10.79
N GLY A 87 -7.68 -4.84 -9.83
CA GLY A 87 -8.92 -4.18 -9.46
C GLY A 87 -8.86 -2.67 -9.66
N TRP A 88 -10.00 -2.05 -9.96
CA TRP A 88 -10.17 -0.60 -10.02
C TRP A 88 -11.59 -0.20 -9.66
N THR A 89 -11.76 1.06 -9.24
CA THR A 89 -13.06 1.63 -8.87
C THR A 89 -13.83 2.12 -10.09
N ASP A 90 -15.16 2.17 -9.97
CA ASP A 90 -16.03 2.77 -10.98
C ASP A 90 -15.88 4.30 -11.09
N ASN A 91 -15.50 4.97 -10.00
CA ASN A 91 -15.22 6.41 -9.96
C ASN A 91 -13.71 6.68 -9.83
N PRO A 92 -13.07 7.21 -10.89
CA PRO A 92 -11.64 7.51 -10.87
C PRO A 92 -11.27 8.84 -10.21
N PHE A 93 -12.23 9.67 -9.83
CA PHE A 93 -11.96 10.98 -9.22
C PHE A 93 -12.09 10.97 -7.69
N LEU A 94 -12.38 9.80 -7.13
CA LEU A 94 -12.63 9.64 -5.72
C LEU A 94 -11.33 9.66 -4.93
N VAL A 95 -11.25 10.61 -4.00
CA VAL A 95 -10.23 10.59 -2.94
C VAL A 95 -10.76 9.73 -1.79
N TYR A 96 -9.97 8.74 -1.38
CA TYR A 96 -10.28 7.93 -0.22
C TYR A 96 -9.93 8.67 1.07
N GLU A 97 -10.92 8.75 1.95
CA GLU A 97 -10.80 9.16 3.35
C GLU A 97 -10.97 7.93 4.26
N HIS A 98 -10.57 8.05 5.52
CA HIS A 98 -10.53 6.96 6.50
C HIS A 98 -11.76 6.04 6.51
N ASN A 99 -12.98 6.59 6.58
CA ASN A 99 -14.22 5.80 6.61
C ASN A 99 -14.45 4.99 5.33
N ASN A 100 -14.20 5.63 4.18
CA ASN A 100 -14.38 4.99 2.89
C ASN A 100 -13.26 3.99 2.59
N PHE A 101 -12.07 4.21 3.14
CA PHE A 101 -10.93 3.32 3.00
C PHE A 101 -11.11 2.06 3.84
N VAL A 102 -11.63 2.17 5.07
CA VAL A 102 -11.94 0.97 5.86
C VAL A 102 -13.07 0.13 5.23
N ASP A 103 -14.13 0.77 4.70
CA ASP A 103 -15.20 0.07 3.97
C ASP A 103 -14.65 -0.69 2.75
N LEU A 104 -13.67 -0.10 2.05
CA LEU A 104 -12.97 -0.76 0.95
C LEU A 104 -12.23 -2.02 1.41
N LEU A 105 -11.37 -1.91 2.42
CA LEU A 105 -10.56 -3.02 2.91
C LEU A 105 -11.45 -4.17 3.43
N VAL A 106 -12.45 -3.83 4.25
CA VAL A 106 -13.41 -4.78 4.80
C VAL A 106 -14.25 -5.39 3.68
N GLY A 107 -14.69 -4.60 2.71
CA GLY A 107 -15.44 -5.08 1.57
C GLY A 107 -14.66 -6.07 0.70
N ILE A 108 -13.38 -5.80 0.41
CA ILE A 108 -12.50 -6.74 -0.31
C ILE A 108 -12.36 -8.04 0.49
N LYS A 109 -12.07 -7.95 1.79
CA LYS A 109 -11.90 -9.13 2.65
C LYS A 109 -13.17 -9.98 2.71
N GLN A 110 -14.32 -9.37 2.93
CA GLN A 110 -15.61 -10.07 3.00
C GLN A 110 -16.00 -10.73 1.67
N ASN A 111 -15.57 -10.16 0.54
CA ASN A 111 -15.86 -10.68 -0.78
C ASN A 111 -14.69 -11.49 -1.38
N ALA A 112 -13.62 -11.77 -0.62
CA ALA A 112 -12.42 -12.43 -1.15
C ALA A 112 -12.76 -13.76 -1.82
N LYS A 113 -13.65 -14.56 -1.23
CA LYS A 113 -14.12 -15.82 -1.82
C LYS A 113 -14.83 -15.60 -3.17
N THR A 114 -15.73 -14.62 -3.24
CA THR A 114 -16.44 -14.27 -4.48
C THR A 114 -15.51 -13.77 -5.57
N ILE A 115 -14.48 -13.00 -5.21
CA ILE A 115 -13.45 -12.55 -6.16
C ILE A 115 -12.67 -13.75 -6.69
N VAL A 116 -12.20 -14.63 -5.80
CA VAL A 116 -11.45 -15.86 -6.12
C VAL A 116 -12.25 -16.78 -7.04
N GLU A 117 -13.51 -17.05 -6.71
CA GLU A 117 -14.39 -17.91 -7.51
C GLU A 117 -14.73 -17.27 -8.86
N GLY A 118 -15.02 -15.97 -8.89
CA GLY A 118 -15.37 -15.26 -10.13
C GLY A 118 -14.21 -15.13 -11.11
N LEU A 119 -12.97 -15.07 -10.60
CA LEU A 119 -11.76 -14.98 -11.43
C LEU A 119 -11.07 -16.34 -11.64
N GLU A 120 -11.46 -17.38 -10.90
CA GLU A 120 -10.78 -18.68 -10.86
C GLU A 120 -9.27 -18.52 -10.63
N ILE A 121 -8.91 -17.83 -9.55
CA ILE A 121 -7.53 -17.66 -9.11
C ILE A 121 -7.27 -18.41 -7.81
N LYS A 122 -6.01 -18.48 -7.37
CA LYS A 122 -5.64 -18.96 -6.03
C LYS A 122 -6.29 -18.10 -4.92
N PRO A 123 -6.46 -18.65 -3.70
CA PRO A 123 -7.03 -17.90 -2.58
C PRO A 123 -6.26 -16.60 -2.31
N LEU A 124 -6.97 -15.47 -2.28
CA LEU A 124 -6.34 -14.17 -2.03
C LEU A 124 -5.67 -14.13 -0.65
N GLN A 125 -4.34 -14.05 -0.66
CA GLN A 125 -3.54 -13.82 0.54
C GLN A 125 -2.90 -12.44 0.54
N HIS A 126 -2.58 -11.90 -0.64
CA HIS A 126 -1.89 -10.63 -0.81
C HIS A 126 -2.77 -9.61 -1.51
N VAL A 127 -2.80 -8.39 -0.97
CA VAL A 127 -3.46 -7.24 -1.62
C VAL A 127 -2.49 -6.07 -1.66
N ILE A 128 -2.21 -5.58 -2.85
CA ILE A 128 -1.31 -4.46 -3.12
C ILE A 128 -2.16 -3.29 -3.61
N ILE A 129 -2.18 -2.17 -2.89
CA ILE A 129 -3.00 -0.99 -3.18
C ILE A 129 -2.08 0.15 -3.60
N ASP A 130 -2.17 0.59 -4.85
CA ASP A 130 -1.58 1.85 -5.31
C ASP A 130 -2.61 2.96 -5.20
N THR A 131 -2.37 3.99 -4.39
CA THR A 131 -3.33 5.08 -4.19
C THR A 131 -2.69 6.46 -4.25
N ASN A 132 -3.44 7.41 -4.80
CA ASN A 132 -3.10 8.84 -4.77
C ASN A 132 -3.54 9.55 -3.47
N SER A 133 -4.34 8.90 -2.62
CA SER A 133 -4.72 9.45 -1.32
C SER A 133 -3.50 9.57 -0.42
N HIS A 134 -3.37 10.73 0.24
CA HIS A 134 -2.31 10.96 1.23
C HIS A 134 -2.50 10.07 2.46
N LEU A 135 -1.40 9.69 3.12
CA LEU A 135 -1.41 8.83 4.31
C LEU A 135 -2.42 9.33 5.38
N CYS A 136 -2.36 10.61 5.73
CA CYS A 136 -3.25 11.21 6.73
C CYS A 136 -4.74 11.27 6.31
N ASN A 137 -5.06 11.08 5.02
CA ASN A 137 -6.46 10.95 4.60
C ASN A 137 -6.96 9.53 4.86
N LEU A 138 -6.10 8.53 4.64
CA LEU A 138 -6.41 7.12 4.80
C LEU A 138 -6.43 6.70 6.27
N PHE A 139 -5.51 7.26 7.06
CA PHE A 139 -5.28 6.91 8.46
C PHE A 139 -5.43 8.15 9.34
N PRO A 140 -6.48 8.21 10.17
CA PRO A 140 -6.69 9.31 11.09
C PRO A 140 -5.74 9.21 12.30
N SER A 141 -5.54 10.32 13.00
CA SER A 141 -4.72 10.34 14.22
C SER A 141 -5.46 9.92 15.48
N GLN A 142 -6.80 9.88 15.42
CA GLN A 142 -7.66 9.50 16.54
C GLN A 142 -7.95 7.99 16.51
N ASP A 143 -7.66 7.33 17.64
CA ASP A 143 -7.76 5.87 17.78
C ASP A 143 -9.21 5.34 17.56
N GLU A 144 -10.24 6.15 17.80
CA GLU A 144 -11.67 5.78 17.68
C GLU A 144 -12.07 5.35 16.26
N TYR A 145 -11.40 5.89 15.24
CA TYR A 145 -11.67 5.53 13.85
C TYR A 145 -11.09 4.17 13.44
N TYR A 146 -10.37 3.50 14.33
CA TYR A 146 -9.76 2.20 14.05
C TYR A 146 -10.54 1.01 14.59
N ASP A 147 -11.68 1.24 15.26
CA ASP A 147 -12.48 0.14 15.82
C ASP A 147 -12.90 -0.88 14.78
N GLU A 148 -13.23 -0.42 13.56
CA GLU A 148 -13.59 -1.33 12.46
C GLU A 148 -12.38 -2.09 11.91
N TYR A 149 -11.19 -1.48 11.89
CA TYR A 149 -9.94 -2.18 11.55
C TYR A 149 -9.64 -3.28 12.56
N LYS A 150 -9.75 -2.99 13.85
CA LYS A 150 -9.56 -3.97 14.93
C LYS A 150 -10.59 -5.09 14.87
N ARG A 151 -11.83 -4.81 14.49
CA ARG A 151 -12.90 -5.81 14.41
C ARG A 151 -12.78 -6.71 13.19
N SER A 152 -12.60 -6.12 12.01
CA SER A 152 -12.71 -6.82 10.72
C SER A 152 -11.36 -7.26 10.18
N CYS A 153 -10.26 -6.66 10.64
CA CYS A 153 -8.90 -6.88 10.14
C CYS A 153 -7.88 -7.27 11.25
N ALA A 154 -8.32 -7.68 12.45
CA ALA A 154 -7.41 -8.12 13.53
C ALA A 154 -6.36 -9.18 13.10
N ASP A 155 -6.77 -10.10 12.22
CA ASP A 155 -5.90 -11.19 11.78
C ASP A 155 -4.96 -10.84 10.61
N ASP A 156 -5.06 -9.62 10.08
CA ASP A 156 -4.31 -9.20 8.90
C ASP A 156 -2.97 -8.54 9.24
N HIS A 157 -2.07 -8.52 8.26
CA HIS A 157 -0.78 -7.84 8.33
C HIS A 157 -0.79 -6.64 7.40
N PHE A 158 -0.36 -5.48 7.87
CA PHE A 158 -0.38 -4.23 7.11
C PHE A 158 1.03 -3.71 6.90
N ASN A 159 1.46 -3.62 5.64
CA ASN A 159 2.68 -2.99 5.18
C ASN A 159 2.33 -1.65 4.53
N ILE A 160 2.64 -0.53 5.18
CA ILE A 160 2.33 0.81 4.65
C ILE A 160 3.61 1.42 4.07
N TRP A 161 3.61 1.64 2.76
CA TRP A 161 4.71 2.24 2.01
C TRP A 161 4.38 3.70 1.76
N PHE A 162 5.06 4.60 2.46
CA PHE A 162 4.87 6.03 2.28
C PHE A 162 6.08 6.70 1.66
N LEU A 163 5.92 7.12 0.40
CA LEU A 163 6.99 7.67 -0.42
C LEU A 163 7.07 9.20 -0.30
N TRP A 164 8.23 9.67 0.17
CA TRP A 164 8.50 11.09 0.37
C TRP A 164 9.33 11.68 -0.76
N VAL A 165 9.00 12.92 -1.12
CA VAL A 165 9.94 13.76 -1.86
C VAL A 165 10.90 14.40 -0.86
N TYR A 166 12.20 14.22 -1.10
CA TYR A 166 13.26 14.78 -0.25
C TYR A 166 13.03 16.24 0.14
N ARG A 167 12.63 17.10 -0.80
CA ARG A 167 12.40 18.53 -0.52
C ARG A 167 11.23 18.79 0.43
N GLN A 168 10.14 18.03 0.32
CA GLN A 168 8.99 18.16 1.22
C GLN A 168 9.35 17.67 2.62
N LEU A 169 10.02 16.52 2.70
CA LEU A 169 10.51 16.00 3.97
C LEU A 169 11.49 16.96 4.65
N LYS A 170 12.46 17.50 3.92
CA LYS A 170 13.39 18.50 4.44
C LYS A 170 12.65 19.71 5.00
N THR A 171 11.65 20.21 4.27
CA THR A 171 10.82 21.34 4.72
C THR A 171 10.04 21.00 5.99
N LEU A 172 9.52 19.77 6.09
CA LEU A 172 8.82 19.26 7.26
C LEU A 172 9.74 19.12 8.48
N LEU A 173 10.99 18.72 8.27
CA LEU A 173 11.97 18.57 9.35
C LEU A 173 12.47 19.92 9.86
N GLU A 174 12.66 20.90 8.97
CA GLU A 174 13.21 22.22 9.27
C GLU A 174 12.17 23.19 9.86
N LYS A 175 10.87 22.99 9.59
CA LYS A 175 9.80 23.85 10.09
C LYS A 175 9.03 23.15 11.20
N ASP A 176 8.93 23.80 12.35
CA ASP A 176 7.97 23.39 13.37
C ASP A 176 6.58 23.89 12.94
N ASN A 177 5.79 23.01 12.33
CA ASN A 177 4.48 23.35 11.81
C ASN A 177 3.43 22.30 12.20
N GLN A 178 2.17 22.70 12.10
CA GLN A 178 1.01 21.85 12.40
C GLN A 178 1.01 20.54 11.59
N GLU A 179 1.55 20.57 10.36
CA GLU A 179 1.66 19.40 9.47
C GLU A 179 2.54 18.29 10.08
N LYS A 180 3.71 18.65 10.63
CA LYS A 180 4.61 17.72 11.32
C LYS A 180 3.93 17.04 12.51
N THR A 181 3.16 17.81 13.29
CA THR A 181 2.39 17.28 14.42
C THR A 181 1.34 16.28 13.95
N VAL A 182 0.56 16.61 12.92
CA VAL A 182 -0.47 15.71 12.39
C VAL A 182 0.14 14.41 11.88
N ILE A 183 1.24 14.49 11.11
CA ILE A 183 1.92 13.31 10.57
C ILE A 183 2.45 12.41 11.69
N ASN A 184 3.13 12.98 12.69
CA ASN A 184 3.64 12.22 13.83
C ASN A 184 2.51 11.55 14.62
N GLN A 185 1.39 12.24 14.82
CA GLN A 185 0.22 11.67 15.49
C GLN A 185 -0.41 10.54 14.68
N THR A 186 -0.52 10.69 13.36
CA THR A 186 -1.00 9.62 12.47
C THR A 186 -0.09 8.39 12.53
N PHE A 187 1.23 8.56 12.42
CA PHE A 187 2.16 7.44 12.55
C PHE A 187 2.06 6.77 13.91
N GLY A 188 2.01 7.56 14.98
CA GLY A 188 1.83 7.01 16.33
C GLY A 188 0.52 6.25 16.50
N ALA A 189 -0.57 6.68 15.85
CA ALA A 189 -1.84 5.95 15.89
C ALA A 189 -1.76 4.62 15.12
N ILE A 190 -1.17 4.64 13.91
CA ILE A 190 -0.92 3.43 13.11
C ILE A 190 -0.07 2.44 13.91
N GLU A 191 1.05 2.89 14.48
CA GLU A 191 1.94 2.06 15.28
C GLU A 191 1.19 1.46 16.47
N ARG A 192 0.49 2.27 17.28
CA ARG A 192 -0.27 1.78 18.45
C ARG A 192 -1.32 0.73 18.12
N ILE A 193 -1.93 0.83 16.95
CA ILE A 193 -3.13 0.05 16.62
C ILE A 193 -2.78 -1.20 15.86
N PHE A 194 -1.79 -1.13 14.99
CA PHE A 194 -1.30 -2.28 14.24
C PHE A 194 -0.07 -2.93 14.88
N GLU A 195 0.35 -2.47 16.08
CA GLU A 195 1.52 -2.72 16.95
C GLU A 195 2.07 -4.17 17.06
N GLN A 196 1.45 -5.15 16.41
CA GLN A 196 1.88 -6.57 16.39
C GLN A 196 2.05 -7.17 14.98
N LYS A 197 1.64 -6.49 13.90
CA LYS A 197 1.58 -7.06 12.53
C LYS A 197 1.93 -6.06 11.42
N ILE A 198 2.58 -4.95 11.76
CA ILE A 198 3.11 -4.02 10.77
C ILE A 198 4.41 -4.63 10.26
N GLY A 199 4.43 -5.15 9.03
CA GLY A 199 5.71 -5.35 8.36
C GLY A 199 6.36 -3.97 8.14
N PRO A 200 7.69 -3.91 7.99
CA PRO A 200 8.44 -2.67 8.20
C PRO A 200 7.78 -1.50 7.49
N ILE A 201 7.50 -0.42 8.22
CA ILE A 201 7.20 0.88 7.61
C ILE A 201 8.49 1.28 6.89
N ILE A 202 8.66 0.80 5.67
CA ILE A 202 9.81 1.16 4.85
C ILE A 202 9.50 2.55 4.32
N HIS A 203 9.98 3.54 5.07
CA HIS A 203 10.33 4.83 4.49
C HIS A 203 11.35 4.57 3.38
N THR A 204 10.87 4.38 2.16
CA THR A 204 11.72 4.27 0.98
C THR A 204 12.24 5.67 0.65
N TYR A 205 13.33 6.03 1.32
CA TYR A 205 14.24 7.04 0.80
C TYR A 205 14.96 6.42 -0.39
N THR A 206 14.69 6.87 -1.62
CA THR A 206 15.72 7.07 -2.68
C THR A 206 15.09 7.52 -4.01
N PRO A 207 15.80 8.30 -4.86
CA PRO A 207 17.22 8.64 -4.85
C PRO A 207 17.41 10.11 -4.42
N VAL A 208 17.87 10.43 -3.21
CA VAL A 208 19.24 10.25 -2.71
C VAL A 208 19.15 10.16 -1.18
N GLY A 209 19.80 9.16 -0.59
CA GLY A 209 20.08 9.10 0.85
C GLY A 209 19.38 7.96 1.60
N LEU A 210 19.90 6.73 1.46
CA LEU A 210 19.79 5.72 2.51
C LEU A 210 20.66 6.16 3.68
N LEU A 211 20.15 6.28 4.90
CA LEU A 211 20.94 6.28 6.13
C LEU A 211 20.16 5.56 7.25
N PRO A 212 20.77 4.58 7.94
CA PRO A 212 20.21 4.03 9.18
C PRO A 212 20.44 4.99 10.35
N ASN A 213 19.51 4.95 11.29
CA ASN A 213 19.51 5.73 12.51
C ASN A 213 20.34 5.00 13.57
N ASP A 214 21.52 5.52 13.93
CA ASP A 214 22.11 5.30 15.25
C ASP A 214 22.79 6.58 15.70
N SER A 215 22.17 7.22 16.67
CA SER A 215 22.75 8.28 17.46
C SER A 215 23.72 7.65 18.46
N GLU A 216 25.03 7.77 18.24
CA GLU A 216 25.86 8.60 19.11
C GLU A 216 27.29 8.81 18.56
N LYS A 217 27.44 10.01 17.98
CA LYS A 217 28.58 10.94 18.09
C LYS A 217 29.93 10.52 17.50
N GLY A 218 30.15 11.02 16.29
CA GLY A 218 31.46 11.55 15.88
C GLY A 218 31.82 11.24 14.43
N ASN A 219 31.52 12.18 13.52
CA ASN A 219 31.88 12.14 12.09
C ASN A 219 31.35 10.94 11.31
N PHE A 220 30.12 11.12 10.84
CA PHE A 220 29.33 10.21 10.02
C PHE A 220 30.02 9.67 8.75
N LEU A 221 30.99 10.40 8.19
CA LEU A 221 31.70 9.99 6.97
C LEU A 221 32.94 9.11 7.23
N SER A 222 33.47 9.05 8.46
CA SER A 222 34.67 8.26 8.77
C SER A 222 34.39 6.80 9.15
N THR A 223 33.18 6.48 9.60
CA THR A 223 32.86 5.14 10.14
C THR A 223 32.41 4.15 9.07
N TRP A 224 31.91 4.63 7.92
CA TRP A 224 31.30 3.75 6.91
C TRP A 224 32.31 3.02 6.02
N PHE A 225 33.54 3.53 5.90
CA PHE A 225 34.57 2.91 5.05
C PHE A 225 35.46 1.87 5.75
N SER A 226 35.36 1.67 7.07
CA SER A 226 36.44 0.99 7.79
C SER A 226 36.25 -0.49 8.13
N GLN A 227 35.05 -1.10 8.08
CA GLN A 227 34.92 -2.49 8.56
C GLN A 227 34.02 -3.39 7.71
N LYS A 228 34.61 -3.88 6.61
CA LYS A 228 34.48 -5.31 6.23
C LYS A 228 35.23 -6.14 7.26
N LYS A 229 34.64 -7.22 7.77
CA LYS A 229 35.24 -8.57 7.75
C LYS A 229 34.32 -9.62 8.41
N PHE A 230 33.95 -10.59 7.58
CA PHE A 230 33.84 -12.03 7.86
C PHE A 230 34.15 -12.49 9.30
N ALA A 231 33.16 -13.11 9.92
CA ALA A 231 33.25 -14.42 10.56
C ALA A 231 31.84 -15.04 10.57
#